data_AF-A0A5S3SDW2-F1
#
_entry.id   AF-A0A5S3SDW2-F1
#
_cell.length_a   1.000
_cell.length_b   1.000
_cell.length_c   1.000
_cell.angle_alpha   90.00
_cell.angle_beta   90.00
_cell.angle_gamma   90.00
#
_symmetry.space_group_name_H-M   'P 1'
#
loop_
_entity.id
_entity.type
_entity.pdbx_description
1 polymer ?
#
loop_
_entity_poly.entity_id
_entity_poly.type
_entity_poly.pdbx_seq_one_letter_code
_entity_poly.pdbx_strand_id
1 'polypeptide(L)'
;TQACRCPAGNAMWRSGINVKSHNQQYTRFCGYLKDCKTCPLQQQCMRKPPIERGRQVQFINNESRKKLSYIDKMKVKIDSPMGRRQYSKRLGCIEPVFGNITVNKGMNKLTLRGQAKVNAQWQLYCLVHNIEKLRNTIHK
;
A
#
# COMPACT_ATOMS: atom_id res chain seq x y z
N THR A 1 25.59 5.07 -10.63
CA THR A 1 25.66 6.20 -9.67
C THR A 1 24.33 6.29 -8.93
N GLN A 2 24.34 6.25 -7.59
CA GLN A 2 23.09 6.37 -6.81
C GLN A 2 22.69 7.84 -6.72
N ALA A 3 21.75 8.26 -7.55
CA ALA A 3 21.16 9.60 -7.53
C ALA A 3 19.76 9.54 -6.91
N CYS A 4 19.38 10.57 -6.14
CA CYS A 4 18.05 10.71 -5.57
C CYS A 4 17.49 12.09 -5.91
N ARG A 5 16.22 12.13 -6.32
CA ARG A 5 15.46 13.36 -6.57
C ARG A 5 14.25 13.39 -5.66
N CYS A 6 13.88 14.58 -5.19
CA CYS A 6 12.68 14.77 -4.40
C CYS A 6 11.43 14.82 -5.30
N PRO A 7 10.20 14.79 -4.73
CA PRO A 7 8.96 14.92 -5.51
C PRO A 7 8.84 16.22 -6.32
N ALA A 8 9.50 17.29 -5.90
CA ALA A 8 9.58 18.56 -6.65
C ALA A 8 10.66 18.52 -7.76
N GLY A 9 11.34 17.40 -7.97
CA GLY A 9 12.34 17.22 -9.04
C GLY A 9 13.78 17.63 -8.68
N ASN A 10 13.99 18.31 -7.54
CA ASN A 10 15.31 18.77 -7.10
C ASN A 10 16.22 17.62 -6.67
N ALA A 11 17.53 17.76 -6.96
CA ALA A 11 18.54 16.78 -6.58
C ALA A 11 18.77 16.76 -5.05
N MET A 12 19.06 15.57 -4.52
CA MET A 12 19.41 15.38 -3.11
C MET A 12 20.84 14.85 -3.01
N TRP A 13 21.64 15.41 -2.10
CA TRP A 13 22.99 14.91 -1.88
C TRP A 13 22.97 13.68 -0.98
N ARG A 14 23.97 12.82 -1.15
CA ARG A 14 24.14 11.62 -0.35
C ARG A 14 24.82 11.99 0.97
N SER A 15 24.09 11.94 2.07
CA SER A 15 24.60 12.30 3.40
C SER A 15 25.25 11.14 4.13
N GLY A 16 25.03 9.89 3.70
CA GLY A 16 25.66 8.72 4.32
C GLY A 16 25.40 7.43 3.52
N ILE A 17 26.40 6.55 3.53
CA ILE A 17 26.36 5.21 2.90
C ILE A 17 26.44 4.18 4.02
N ASN A 18 25.66 3.10 3.93
CA ASN A 18 25.65 1.99 4.89
C ASN A 18 25.38 2.41 6.34
N VAL A 19 24.49 3.38 6.52
CA VAL A 19 23.97 3.74 7.85
C VAL A 19 23.29 2.50 8.42
N LYS A 20 23.80 1.95 9.52
CA LYS A 20 23.22 0.76 10.16
C LYS A 20 22.09 1.19 11.09
N SER A 21 20.91 0.61 10.91
CA SER A 21 19.79 0.75 11.83
C SER A 21 19.02 -0.56 11.87
N HIS A 22 18.70 -1.07 13.07
CA HIS A 22 17.88 -2.28 13.25
C HIS A 22 18.34 -3.46 12.37
N ASN A 23 19.65 -3.78 12.41
CA ASN A 23 20.30 -4.84 11.62
C ASN A 23 20.17 -4.72 10.08
N GLN A 24 19.83 -3.53 9.56
CA GLN A 24 19.74 -3.23 8.14
C GLN A 24 20.66 -2.05 7.78
N GLN A 25 21.17 -2.06 6.56
CA GLN A 25 22.01 -0.99 6.02
C GLN A 25 21.19 -0.06 5.14
N TYR A 26 21.42 1.25 5.23
CA TYR A 26 20.68 2.26 4.48
C TYR A 26 21.62 3.23 3.77
N THR A 27 21.18 3.72 2.61
CA THR A 27 21.73 4.94 2.01
C THR A 27 20.83 6.12 2.36
N ARG A 28 21.42 7.16 2.93
CA ARG A 28 20.71 8.38 3.33
C ARG A 28 20.97 9.51 2.33
N PHE A 29 19.89 10.15 1.89
CA PHE A 29 19.94 11.36 1.08
C PHE A 29 19.30 12.53 1.83
N CYS A 30 19.89 13.71 1.65
CA CYS A 30 19.44 14.96 2.22
C CYS A 30 19.22 15.98 1.09
N GLY A 31 18.08 16.67 1.13
CA GLY A 31 17.77 17.75 0.21
C GLY A 31 18.47 19.04 0.61
N TYR A 32 18.74 19.90 -0.37
CA TYR A 32 19.33 21.21 -0.10
C TYR A 32 18.37 22.14 0.63
N LEU A 33 18.91 22.83 1.63
CA LEU A 33 18.14 23.73 2.48
C LEU A 33 17.50 24.86 1.65
N LYS A 34 18.27 25.43 0.72
CA LYS A 34 17.78 26.43 -0.25
C LYS A 34 16.56 25.93 -1.02
N ASP A 35 16.63 24.71 -1.54
CA ASP A 35 15.57 24.10 -2.35
C ASP A 35 14.35 23.75 -1.50
N CYS A 36 14.55 23.37 -0.24
CA CYS A 36 13.46 22.98 0.65
C CYS A 36 12.75 24.17 1.29
N LYS A 37 13.46 25.29 1.52
CA LYS A 37 12.89 26.50 2.15
C LYS A 37 11.85 27.19 1.25
N THR A 38 12.09 27.22 -0.06
CA THR A 38 11.21 27.85 -1.05
C THR A 38 10.30 26.86 -1.78
N CYS A 39 10.27 25.59 -1.34
CA CYS A 39 9.54 24.54 -2.04
C CYS A 39 8.02 24.68 -1.82
N PRO A 40 7.20 24.72 -2.90
CA PRO A 40 5.74 24.75 -2.77
C PRO A 40 5.18 23.48 -2.12
N LEU A 41 5.89 22.36 -2.22
CA LEU A 41 5.52 21.09 -1.61
C LEU A 41 6.03 20.93 -0.16
N GLN A 42 6.59 21.97 0.47
CA GLN A 42 7.24 21.86 1.79
C GLN A 42 6.30 21.30 2.86
N GLN A 43 5.07 21.82 2.95
CA GLN A 43 4.07 21.38 3.95
C GLN A 43 3.62 19.93 3.75
N GLN A 44 3.61 19.44 2.50
CA GLN A 44 3.30 18.04 2.19
C GLN A 44 4.50 17.11 2.45
N CYS A 45 5.72 17.64 2.31
CA CYS A 45 6.96 16.86 2.43
C CYS A 45 7.46 16.73 3.88
N MET A 46 7.28 17.76 4.71
CA MET A 46 7.86 17.87 6.05
C MET A 46 6.87 18.54 7.00
N ARG A 47 6.69 17.98 8.20
CA ARG A 47 5.78 18.52 9.23
C ARG A 47 6.20 19.90 9.75
N LYS A 48 7.49 20.22 9.73
CA LYS A 48 8.05 21.50 10.19
C LYS A 48 8.86 22.13 9.06
N PRO A 49 8.94 23.48 9.01
CA PRO A 49 9.83 24.16 8.06
C PRO A 49 11.29 23.75 8.29
N PRO A 50 12.08 23.62 7.22
CA PRO A 50 13.48 23.20 7.33
C PRO A 50 14.33 24.33 7.90
N ILE A 51 14.95 24.09 9.07
CA ILE A 51 15.78 25.07 9.78
C ILE A 51 17.24 24.92 9.37
N GLU A 52 17.88 23.82 9.77
CA GLU A 52 19.30 23.54 9.50
C GLU A 52 19.52 22.55 8.36
N ARG A 53 18.57 21.63 8.17
CA ARG A 53 18.69 20.53 7.20
C ARG A 53 17.40 20.42 6.39
N GLY A 54 17.55 20.15 5.10
CA GLY A 54 16.42 19.85 4.22
C GLY A 54 15.84 18.45 4.47
N ARG A 55 14.93 18.04 3.58
CA ARG A 55 14.27 16.72 3.65
C ARG A 55 15.27 15.59 3.69
N GLN A 56 15.09 14.64 4.61
CA GLN A 56 15.90 13.43 4.68
C GLN A 56 15.09 12.21 4.24
N VAL A 57 15.69 11.37 3.42
CA VAL A 57 15.11 10.09 3.00
C VAL A 57 16.16 8.99 3.14
N GLN A 58 15.71 7.79 3.51
CA GLN A 58 16.58 6.64 3.72
C GLN A 58 16.07 5.49 2.86
N PHE A 59 16.96 4.84 2.13
CA PHE A 59 16.62 3.69 1.32
C PHE A 59 17.45 2.48 1.77
N ILE A 60 16.78 1.35 2.01
CA ILE A 60 17.41 0.10 2.47
C ILE A 60 18.33 -0.47 1.40
N ASN A 61 19.60 -0.68 1.73
CA ASN A 61 20.64 -1.30 0.91
C ASN A 61 20.58 -2.83 1.05
N ASN A 62 19.46 -3.45 0.70
CA ASN A 62 19.34 -4.90 0.68
C ASN A 62 18.83 -5.37 -0.70
N GLU A 63 19.21 -6.58 -1.09
CA GLU A 63 18.76 -7.26 -2.30
C GLU A 63 17.24 -7.41 -2.38
N SER A 64 16.53 -7.29 -1.26
CA SER A 64 15.06 -7.20 -1.22
C SER A 64 14.52 -6.07 -2.11
N ARG A 65 15.28 -5.00 -2.35
CA ARG A 65 14.89 -3.92 -3.28
C ARG A 65 14.90 -4.36 -4.75
N LYS A 66 15.57 -5.47 -5.10
CA LYS A 66 15.56 -6.04 -6.46
C LYS A 66 14.30 -6.86 -6.73
N LYS A 67 13.60 -7.34 -5.70
CA LYS A 67 12.37 -8.14 -5.86
C LYS A 67 11.15 -7.24 -5.68
N LEU A 68 10.40 -7.03 -6.76
CA LEU A 68 9.08 -6.39 -6.71
C LEU A 68 8.16 -7.13 -5.72
N SER A 69 7.57 -6.38 -4.78
CA SER A 69 6.55 -6.92 -3.90
C SER A 69 5.34 -7.39 -4.71
N TYR A 70 4.57 -8.35 -4.18
CA TYR A 70 3.29 -8.73 -4.77
C TYR A 70 2.36 -7.53 -4.95
N ILE A 71 2.43 -6.55 -4.04
CA ILE A 71 1.68 -5.30 -4.13
C ILE A 71 2.11 -4.50 -5.38
N ASP A 72 3.41 -4.36 -5.61
CA ASP A 72 3.93 -3.59 -6.75
C ASP A 72 3.60 -4.29 -8.07
N LYS A 73 3.70 -5.62 -8.11
CA LYS A 73 3.24 -6.42 -9.27
C LYS A 73 1.75 -6.22 -9.54
N MET A 74 0.92 -6.19 -8.48
CA MET A 74 -0.51 -5.94 -8.62
C MET A 74 -0.83 -4.52 -9.07
N LYS A 75 -0.10 -3.50 -8.60
CA LYS A 75 -0.26 -2.11 -9.08
C LYS A 75 -0.04 -2.03 -10.58
N VAL A 76 1.09 -2.55 -11.06
CA VAL A 76 1.41 -2.58 -12.50
C VAL A 76 0.31 -3.29 -13.29
N LYS A 77 -0.19 -4.43 -12.79
CA LYS A 77 -1.27 -5.16 -13.45
C LYS A 77 -2.56 -4.34 -13.52
N ILE A 78 -2.95 -3.70 -12.41
CA ILE A 78 -4.19 -2.91 -12.31
C ILE A 78 -4.10 -1.62 -13.15
N ASP A 79 -2.94 -0.97 -13.22
CA ASP A 79 -2.77 0.30 -13.91
C ASP A 79 -2.77 0.19 -15.45
N SER A 80 -2.59 -1.01 -15.99
CA SER A 80 -2.76 -1.25 -17.43
C SER A 80 -4.20 -0.99 -17.89
N PRO A 81 -4.46 -0.53 -19.14
CA PRO A 81 -5.82 -0.30 -19.63
C PRO A 81 -6.72 -1.53 -19.54
N MET A 82 -6.18 -2.70 -19.89
CA MET A 82 -6.89 -3.99 -19.74
C MET A 82 -7.13 -4.33 -18.28
N GLY A 83 -6.15 -4.10 -17.41
CA GLY A 83 -6.25 -4.30 -15.97
C GLY A 83 -7.34 -3.44 -15.34
N ARG A 84 -7.40 -2.16 -15.67
CA ARG A 84 -8.45 -1.24 -15.20
C ARG A 84 -9.84 -1.70 -15.64
N ARG A 85 -10.00 -2.10 -16.91
CA ARG A 85 -11.28 -2.62 -17.42
C ARG A 85 -11.72 -3.91 -16.73
N GLN A 86 -10.78 -4.79 -16.37
CA GLN A 86 -11.11 -6.02 -15.64
C GLN A 86 -11.37 -5.74 -14.16
N TYR A 87 -10.60 -4.84 -13.55
CA TYR A 87 -10.74 -4.47 -12.15
C TYR A 87 -12.05 -3.74 -11.88
N SER A 88 -12.54 -2.90 -12.80
CA SER A 88 -13.82 -2.19 -12.65
C SER A 88 -15.02 -3.14 -12.52
N LYS A 89 -14.96 -4.34 -13.10
CA LYS A 89 -16.02 -5.36 -12.97
C LYS A 89 -16.21 -5.86 -11.52
N ARG A 90 -15.23 -5.64 -10.64
CA ARG A 90 -15.34 -5.99 -9.21
C ARG A 90 -16.52 -5.30 -8.54
N LEU A 91 -16.84 -4.07 -8.94
CA LEU A 91 -17.96 -3.30 -8.40
C LEU A 91 -19.30 -4.06 -8.51
N GLY A 92 -19.52 -4.79 -9.61
CA GLY A 92 -20.75 -5.57 -9.80
C GLY A 92 -20.66 -7.01 -9.31
N CYS A 93 -19.44 -7.59 -9.22
CA CYS A 93 -19.29 -9.01 -8.91
C CYS A 93 -18.97 -9.29 -7.44
N ILE A 94 -17.99 -8.58 -6.87
CA ILE A 94 -17.41 -8.94 -5.57
C ILE A 94 -17.82 -7.96 -4.46
N GLU A 95 -17.96 -6.67 -4.76
CA GLU A 95 -18.38 -5.67 -3.77
C GLU A 95 -19.76 -5.98 -3.15
N PRO A 96 -20.78 -6.45 -3.90
CA PRO A 96 -22.07 -6.81 -3.30
C PRO A 96 -21.97 -7.99 -2.34
N VAL A 97 -21.06 -8.92 -2.60
CA VAL A 97 -20.80 -10.08 -1.72
C VAL A 97 -20.20 -9.60 -0.40
N PHE A 98 -19.17 -8.74 -0.47
CA PHE A 98 -18.56 -8.15 0.73
C PHE A 98 -19.52 -7.25 1.49
N GLY A 99 -20.31 -6.42 0.81
CA GLY A 99 -21.32 -5.58 1.44
C GLY A 99 -22.38 -6.41 2.16
N ASN A 100 -22.85 -7.50 1.55
CA ASN A 100 -23.81 -8.38 2.21
C ASN A 100 -23.22 -9.05 3.47
N ILE A 101 -22.01 -9.59 3.38
CA ILE A 101 -21.36 -10.26 4.53
C ILE A 101 -21.05 -9.27 5.65
N THR A 102 -20.44 -8.13 5.33
CA THR A 102 -19.88 -7.21 6.33
C THR A 102 -20.91 -6.23 6.88
N VAL A 103 -21.77 -5.67 6.02
CA VAL A 103 -22.75 -4.62 6.39
C VAL A 103 -24.09 -5.25 6.72
N ASN A 104 -24.69 -6.01 5.80
CA ASN A 104 -26.05 -6.53 6.00
C ASN A 104 -26.11 -7.60 7.09
N LYS A 105 -25.10 -8.47 7.17
CA LYS A 105 -25.03 -9.56 8.16
C LYS A 105 -24.17 -9.24 9.38
N GLY A 106 -23.50 -8.07 9.40
CA GLY A 106 -22.66 -7.65 10.52
C GLY A 106 -21.41 -8.52 10.77
N MET A 107 -21.02 -9.39 9.83
CA MET A 107 -19.87 -10.28 9.96
C MET A 107 -18.57 -9.58 9.56
N ASN A 108 -18.29 -8.43 10.19
CA ASN A 108 -17.17 -7.54 9.84
C ASN A 108 -15.90 -7.76 10.68
N LYS A 109 -15.90 -8.75 11.58
CA LYS A 109 -14.76 -9.07 12.46
C LYS A 109 -14.48 -10.57 12.44
N LEU A 110 -13.19 -10.89 12.43
CA LEU A 110 -12.71 -12.25 12.65
C LEU A 110 -12.40 -12.41 14.14
N THR A 111 -12.97 -13.44 14.75
CA THR A 111 -12.90 -13.66 16.20
C THR A 111 -11.85 -14.70 16.59
N LEU A 112 -11.38 -15.49 15.62
CA LEU A 112 -10.39 -16.55 15.83
C LEU A 112 -8.96 -16.05 15.56
N ARG A 113 -7.97 -16.68 16.21
CA ARG A 113 -6.55 -16.44 15.98
C ARG A 113 -5.91 -17.60 15.23
N GLY A 114 -5.01 -17.28 14.30
CA GLY A 114 -4.31 -18.25 13.46
C GLY A 114 -4.97 -18.42 12.09
N GLN A 115 -4.14 -18.52 11.05
CA GLN A 115 -4.57 -18.52 9.65
C GLN A 115 -5.60 -19.60 9.34
N ALA A 116 -5.38 -20.83 9.82
CA ALA A 116 -6.30 -21.95 9.58
C ALA A 116 -7.72 -21.68 10.13
N LYS A 117 -7.80 -21.19 11.37
CA LYS A 117 -9.09 -20.89 12.03
C LYS A 117 -9.79 -19.70 11.39
N VAL A 118 -9.05 -18.63 11.10
CA VAL A 118 -9.56 -17.47 10.38
C VAL A 118 -10.09 -17.85 8.99
N ASN A 119 -9.39 -18.72 8.26
CA ASN A 119 -9.82 -19.19 6.96
C ASN A 119 -11.14 -19.98 7.06
N ALA A 120 -11.26 -20.88 8.03
CA ALA A 120 -12.50 -21.62 8.27
C ALA A 120 -13.67 -20.67 8.61
N GLN A 121 -13.43 -19.67 9.47
CA GLN A 121 -14.44 -18.64 9.80
C GLN A 121 -14.89 -17.87 8.54
N TRP A 122 -13.94 -17.45 7.70
CA TRP A 122 -14.26 -16.75 6.46
C TRP A 122 -15.05 -17.63 5.47
N GLN A 123 -14.68 -18.90 5.34
CA GLN A 123 -15.42 -19.86 4.51
C GLN A 123 -16.87 -20.04 5.00
N LEU A 124 -17.08 -20.07 6.31
CA LEU A 124 -18.42 -20.11 6.90
C LEU A 124 -19.23 -18.86 6.55
N TYR A 125 -18.63 -17.67 6.60
CA TYR A 125 -19.29 -16.41 6.20
C TYR A 125 -19.70 -16.42 4.74
N CYS A 126 -18.81 -16.90 3.86
CA CYS A 126 -19.11 -17.10 2.44
C CYS A 126 -20.22 -18.13 2.22
N LEU A 127 -20.27 -19.21 3.00
CA LEU A 127 -21.32 -20.22 2.92
C LEU A 127 -22.70 -19.61 3.22
N VAL A 128 -22.81 -18.82 4.29
CA VAL A 128 -24.05 -18.11 4.66
C VAL A 128 -24.52 -17.20 3.51
N HIS A 129 -23.61 -16.45 2.89
CA HIS A 129 -23.94 -15.63 1.72
C HIS A 129 -24.43 -16.49 0.54
N ASN A 130 -23.76 -17.60 0.24
CA ASN A 130 -24.12 -18.47 -0.87
C ASN A 130 -25.47 -19.14 -0.67
N ILE A 131 -25.79 -19.61 0.54
CA ILE A 131 -27.08 -20.22 0.87
C ILE A 131 -28.21 -19.20 0.67
N GLU A 132 -28.05 -17.97 1.15
CA GLU A 132 -29.04 -16.91 0.93
C GLU A 132 -29.23 -16.61 -0.55
N LYS A 133 -28.14 -16.54 -1.32
CA LYS A 133 -28.20 -16.34 -2.77
C LYS A 133 -28.99 -17.47 -3.46
N LEU A 134 -28.74 -18.72 -3.09
CA LEU A 134 -29.47 -19.88 -3.62
C LEU A 134 -30.95 -19.82 -3.27
N ARG A 135 -31.29 -19.54 -2.00
CA ARG A 135 -32.68 -19.39 -1.55
C ARG A 135 -33.43 -18.34 -2.39
N ASN A 136 -32.83 -17.17 -2.57
CA ASN A 136 -33.41 -16.06 -3.34
C ASN A 136 -33.51 -16.35 -4.85
N THR A 137 -32.79 -17.36 -5.35
CA THR A 137 -32.85 -17.79 -6.75
C THR A 137 -33.91 -18.87 -6.95
N ILE A 138 -34.12 -19.76 -5.97
CA ILE A 138 -35.10 -20.86 -6.02
C ILE A 138 -36.53 -20.36 -5.81
N HIS A 139 -36.72 -19.31 -5.00
CA HIS A 139 -38.05 -18.75 -4.67
C HIS A 139 -38.43 -17.55 -5.56
N LYS A 140 -37.76 -17.40 -6.70
CA LYS A 140 -38.10 -16.46 -7.77
C LYS A 140 -38.57 -17.25 -8.98
#